data_AF-A0A316EWT5-F1
#
_entry.id   AF-A0A316EWT5-F1
#
_cell.length_a   1.000
_cell.length_b   1.000
_cell.length_c   1.000
_cell.angle_alpha   90.00
_cell.angle_beta   90.00
_cell.angle_gamma   90.00
#
_symmetry.space_group_name_H-M   'P 1'
#
loop_
_entity.id
_entity.type
_entity.pdbx_description
1 polymer ?
#
loop_
_entity_poly.entity_id
_entity_poly.type
_entity_poly.pdbx_seq_one_letter_code
_entity_poly.pdbx_strand_id
1 'polypeptide(L)'
;MKWVTEVASFGVTAAFEGGATELKTVNASESPSSLASRKSAQLHALLSRCYGEGFDSFNRSDDEQRDSLMWLAAELANEVRTLCDLAAEVSSHE
;
A
#
# COMPACT_ATOMS: atom_id res chain seq x y z
N MET A 1 -21.69 -18.91 -27.03
CA MET A 1 -20.48 -18.96 -26.16
C MET A 1 -19.67 -17.71 -26.42
N LYS A 2 -19.55 -16.83 -25.43
CA LYS A 2 -18.68 -15.65 -25.50
C LYS A 2 -17.80 -15.67 -24.26
N TRP A 3 -16.53 -16.02 -24.45
CA TRP A 3 -15.55 -16.02 -23.40
C TRP A 3 -15.14 -14.57 -23.16
N VAL A 4 -15.62 -13.97 -22.07
CA VAL A 4 -15.10 -12.69 -21.58
C VAL A 4 -13.98 -13.05 -20.61
N THR A 5 -12.74 -12.90 -21.07
CA THR A 5 -11.58 -12.99 -20.19
C THR A 5 -11.37 -11.61 -19.58
N GLU A 6 -11.77 -11.46 -18.32
CA GLU A 6 -11.46 -10.26 -17.54
C GLU A 6 -10.07 -10.45 -16.93
N VAL A 7 -9.09 -9.67 -17.38
CA VAL A 7 -7.77 -9.58 -16.74
C VAL A 7 -7.70 -8.23 -16.06
N ALA A 8 -7.80 -8.21 -14.73
CA ALA A 8 -7.59 -7.03 -13.93
C ALA A 8 -6.13 -6.99 -13.49
N SER A 9 -5.38 -6.00 -13.96
CA SER A 9 -4.04 -5.71 -13.46
C SER A 9 -3.81 -4.20 -13.44
N PHE A 10 -3.22 -3.70 -12.35
CA PHE A 10 -2.87 -2.27 -12.18
C PHE A 10 -4.02 -1.26 -12.43
N GLY A 11 -5.27 -1.63 -12.13
CA GLY A 11 -6.44 -0.74 -12.33
C GLY A 11 -6.96 -0.70 -13.78
N VAL A 12 -6.43 -1.54 -14.67
CA VAL A 12 -6.92 -1.69 -16.04
C VAL A 12 -7.72 -2.97 -16.15
N THR A 13 -8.96 -2.84 -16.62
CA THR A 13 -9.80 -3.97 -17.00
C THR A 13 -9.94 -3.97 -18.51
N ALA A 14 -9.44 -5.03 -19.13
CA ALA A 14 -9.66 -5.29 -20.55
C ALA A 14 -10.82 -6.28 -20.71
N ALA A 15 -11.82 -5.91 -21.51
CA ALA A 15 -12.91 -6.79 -21.90
C ALA A 15 -12.84 -7.06 -23.41
N PHE A 16 -12.95 -8.34 -23.81
CA PHE A 16 -12.96 -8.74 -25.20
C PHE A 16 -14.35 -9.20 -25.63
N GLU A 17 -14.97 -8.47 -26.54
CA GLU A 17 -16.33 -8.72 -27.01
C GLU A 17 -16.36 -8.76 -28.54
N GLY A 18 -16.32 -9.96 -29.13
CA GLY A 18 -16.66 -10.17 -30.55
C GLY A 18 -15.70 -9.52 -31.56
N GLY A 19 -14.41 -9.39 -31.23
CA GLY A 19 -13.40 -8.78 -32.10
C GLY A 19 -13.04 -7.33 -31.74
N ALA A 20 -13.78 -6.71 -30.82
CA ALA A 20 -13.44 -5.41 -30.25
C ALA A 20 -12.84 -5.60 -28.84
N THR A 21 -11.71 -4.94 -28.60
CA THR A 21 -11.10 -4.81 -27.27
C THR A 21 -11.56 -3.50 -26.67
N GLU A 22 -12.34 -3.55 -25.58
CA GLU A 22 -12.65 -2.37 -24.77
C GLU A 22 -11.67 -2.30 -23.60
N LEU A 23 -10.94 -1.20 -23.49
CA LEU A 23 -10.04 -0.92 -22.38
C LEU A 23 -10.74 0.07 -21.44
N LYS A 24 -11.05 -0.38 -20.22
CA LYS A 24 -11.48 0.51 -19.14
C LYS A 24 -10.33 0.69 -18.16
N THR A 25 -9.77 1.88 -18.15
CA THR A 25 -8.85 2.31 -17.10
C THR A 25 -9.69 2.84 -15.96
N VAL A 26 -9.83 2.05 -14.90
CA VAL A 26 -10.33 2.56 -13.63
C VAL A 26 -9.10 3.07 -12.90
N ASN A 27 -8.78 4.35 -13.12
CA ASN A 27 -7.89 5.07 -12.22
C ASN A 27 -8.63 5.18 -10.89
N ALA A 28 -8.56 4.13 -10.06
CA ALA A 28 -8.84 4.28 -8.65
C ALA A 28 -7.79 5.26 -8.14
N SER A 29 -8.10 6.55 -8.16
CA SER A 29 -7.36 7.55 -7.43
C SER A 29 -7.31 7.02 -6.00
N GLU A 30 -6.15 6.53 -5.56
CA GLU A 30 -6.02 6.02 -4.22
C GLU A 30 -6.36 7.16 -3.27
N SER A 31 -7.46 7.01 -2.52
CA SER A 31 -7.82 8.01 -1.53
C SER A 31 -6.70 8.10 -0.49
N PRO A 32 -6.50 9.26 0.16
CA PRO A 32 -5.56 9.40 1.27
C PRO A 32 -5.75 8.30 2.33
N SER A 33 -7.00 7.89 2.60
CA SER A 33 -7.33 6.80 3.52
C SER A 33 -6.89 5.40 3.03
N SER A 34 -6.99 5.10 1.74
CA SER A 34 -6.52 3.85 1.15
C SER A 34 -4.99 3.77 1.18
N LEU A 35 -4.33 4.88 0.83
CA LEU A 35 -2.88 5.00 0.88
C LEU A 35 -2.35 4.92 2.32
N ALA A 36 -3.02 5.55 3.29
CA ALA A 36 -2.71 5.45 4.72
C ALA A 36 -2.81 3.99 5.21
N SER A 37 -3.86 3.28 4.82
CA SER A 37 -4.07 1.88 5.19
C SER A 37 -2.95 0.98 4.68
N ARG A 38 -2.54 1.16 3.41
CA ARG A 38 -1.44 0.38 2.83
C ARG A 38 -0.09 0.71 3.46
N LYS A 39 0.20 1.99 3.72
CA LYS A 39 1.43 2.41 4.40
C LYS A 39 1.47 1.92 5.86
N SER A 40 0.33 1.90 6.54
CA SER A 40 0.20 1.32 7.88
C SER A 40 0.50 -0.18 7.90
N ALA A 41 0.00 -0.93 6.90
CA ALA A 41 0.32 -2.35 6.76
C ALA A 41 1.82 -2.60 6.52
N GLN A 42 2.48 -1.75 5.71
CA GLN A 42 3.93 -1.80 5.50
C GLN A 42 4.71 -1.53 6.79
N LEU A 43 4.32 -0.49 7.53
CA LEU A 43 4.90 -0.18 8.84
C LEU A 43 4.74 -1.34 9.82
N HIS A 44 3.54 -1.94 9.88
CA HIS A 44 3.28 -3.08 10.76
C HIS A 44 4.14 -4.29 10.41
N ALA A 45 4.27 -4.65 9.12
CA ALA A 45 5.12 -5.75 8.68
C ALA A 45 6.61 -5.49 8.94
N LEU A 46 7.05 -4.23 8.86
CA LEU A 46 8.41 -3.85 9.22
C LEU A 46 8.64 -4.03 10.73
N LEU A 47 7.73 -3.51 11.55
CA LEU A 47 7.81 -3.59 13.01
C LEU A 47 7.66 -5.02 13.53
N SER A 48 6.93 -5.91 12.84
CA SER A 48 6.83 -7.32 13.24
C SER A 48 8.16 -8.06 13.16
N ARG A 49 9.18 -7.50 12.52
CA ARG A 49 10.57 -7.99 12.60
C ARG A 49 11.28 -7.57 13.88
N CYS A 50 10.77 -6.56 14.58
CA CYS A 50 11.36 -5.99 15.79
C CYS A 50 10.76 -6.54 17.09
N TYR A 51 9.81 -7.48 17.02
CA TYR A 51 9.21 -8.12 18.19
C TYR A 51 8.82 -9.57 17.88
N GLY A 52 8.51 -10.35 18.91
CA GLY A 52 8.10 -11.76 18.76
C GLY A 52 9.15 -12.62 18.06
N GLU A 53 8.71 -13.52 17.17
CA GLU A 53 9.58 -14.44 16.44
C GLU A 53 10.60 -13.73 15.52
N GLY A 54 10.32 -12.50 15.09
CA GLY A 54 11.23 -11.70 14.28
C GLY A 54 12.38 -11.09 15.08
N PHE A 55 12.21 -10.93 16.40
CA PHE A 55 13.12 -10.16 17.24
C PHE A 55 14.53 -10.74 17.30
N ASP A 56 14.67 -12.06 17.30
CA ASP A 56 16.00 -12.70 17.29
C ASP A 56 16.78 -12.38 16.01
N SER A 57 16.09 -12.24 14.87
CA SER A 57 16.72 -11.80 13.63
C SER A 57 17.13 -10.33 13.70
N PHE A 58 16.29 -9.47 14.28
CA PHE A 58 16.59 -8.05 14.43
C PHE A 58 17.71 -7.79 15.45
N ASN A 59 17.75 -8.55 16.54
CA ASN A 59 18.79 -8.42 17.56
C ASN A 59 20.16 -8.94 17.10
N ARG A 60 20.18 -9.81 16.08
CA ARG A 60 21.41 -10.29 15.42
C ARG A 60 21.88 -9.39 14.28
N SER A 61 21.05 -8.45 13.83
CA SER A 61 21.45 -7.43 12.86
C SER A 61 22.49 -6.49 13.45
N ASP A 62 23.35 -5.95 12.59
CA ASP A 62 24.31 -4.94 12.99
C ASP A 62 23.63 -3.60 13.31
N ASP A 63 24.38 -2.69 13.92
CA ASP A 63 23.88 -1.39 14.37
C ASP A 63 23.33 -0.56 13.19
N GLU A 64 23.99 -0.62 12.03
CA GLU A 64 23.60 0.11 10.82
C GLU A 64 22.27 -0.38 10.23
N GLN A 65 22.04 -1.70 10.22
CA GLN A 65 20.80 -2.32 9.78
C GLN A 65 19.64 -1.94 10.70
N ARG A 66 19.87 -1.94 12.02
CA ARG A 66 18.83 -1.57 12.99
C ARG A 66 18.48 -0.09 12.89
N ASP A 67 19.48 0.78 12.75
CA ASP A 67 19.28 2.22 12.53
C ASP A 67 18.52 2.48 11.22
N SER A 68 18.92 1.83 10.12
CA SER A 68 18.23 1.93 8.83
C SER A 68 16.77 1.48 8.90
N LEU A 69 16.50 0.40 9.65
CA LEU A 69 15.15 -0.10 9.85
C LEU A 69 14.30 0.86 10.69
N MET A 70 14.87 1.42 11.76
CA MET A 70 14.19 2.41 12.60
C MET A 70 13.94 3.72 11.84
N TRP A 71 14.87 4.14 11.00
CA TRP A 71 14.70 5.28 10.10
C TRP A 71 13.52 5.07 9.16
N LEU A 72 13.48 3.93 8.47
CA LEU A 72 12.37 3.58 7.57
C LEU A 72 11.02 3.49 8.30
N ALA A 73 11.01 2.94 9.52
CA ALA A 73 9.81 2.89 10.34
C ALA A 73 9.31 4.31 10.70
N ALA A 74 10.21 5.23 11.03
CA ALA A 74 9.87 6.62 11.31
C ALA A 74 9.32 7.35 10.07
N GLU A 75 9.91 7.13 8.90
CA GLU A 75 9.41 7.68 7.63
C GLU A 75 8.00 7.17 7.32
N LEU A 76 7.79 5.85 7.38
CA LEU A 76 6.48 5.24 7.14
C LEU A 76 5.42 5.74 8.14
N ALA A 77 5.78 5.91 9.41
CA ALA A 77 4.87 6.47 10.42
C ALA A 77 4.49 7.93 10.11
N ASN A 78 5.46 8.73 9.66
CA ASN A 78 5.21 10.12 9.25
C ASN A 78 4.32 10.20 8.00
N GLU A 79 4.53 9.32 7.02
CA GLU A 79 3.68 9.23 5.84
C GLU A 79 2.24 8.84 6.21
N VAL A 80 2.05 7.82 7.06
CA VAL A 80 0.72 7.41 7.55
C VAL A 80 0.02 8.57 8.24
N ARG A 81 0.71 9.30 9.13
CA ARG A 81 0.16 10.48 9.81
C ARG A 81 -0.31 11.53 8.80
N THR A 82 0.57 11.93 7.88
CA THR A 82 0.25 12.94 6.86
C THR A 82 -0.96 12.55 6.01
N LEU A 83 -1.07 11.26 5.66
CA LEU A 83 -2.19 10.75 4.87
C LEU A 83 -3.50 10.71 5.65
N CYS A 84 -3.45 10.40 6.95
CA CYS A 84 -4.59 10.49 7.84
C CYS A 84 -5.08 11.93 8.01
N ASP A 85 -4.16 12.89 8.17
CA ASP A 85 -4.49 14.32 8.27
C ASP A 85 -5.16 14.79 6.97
N LEU A 86 -4.60 14.44 5.81
CA LEU A 86 -5.19 14.75 4.51
C LEU A 86 -6.57 14.08 4.32
N ALA A 87 -6.75 12.84 4.79
CA ALA A 87 -8.04 12.16 4.73
C ALA A 87 -9.10 12.90 5.58
N ALA A 88 -8.71 13.40 6.76
CA ALA A 88 -9.59 14.18 7.62
C ALA A 88 -9.99 15.51 6.97
N GLU A 89 -9.06 16.21 6.32
CA GLU A 89 -9.34 17.45 5.59
C GLU A 89 -10.31 17.22 4.42
N VAL A 90 -10.12 16.14 3.64
CA VAL A 90 -11.03 15.78 2.54
C VAL A 90 -12.45 15.50 3.06
N SER A 91 -12.57 14.81 4.20
CA SER A 91 -13.89 14.53 4.81
C SER A 91 -14.60 15.76 5.40
N SER A 92 -13.87 16.87 5.61
CA SER A 92 -14.44 18.12 6.14
C SER A 92 -14.96 19.07 5.04
N HIS A 93 -14.65 18.77 3.78
CA HIS A 93 -15.01 19.58 2.62
C HIS A 93 -16.11 18.94 1.72
N GLU A 94 -16.62 17.76 2.09
CA GLU A 94 -17.83 17.14 1.52
C GLU A 94 -19.09 17.49 2.34
#